data_AF-A0A7C9QVU4-F1
#
_entry.id   AF-A0A7C9QVU4-F1
#
_cell.length_a   1.000
_cell.length_b   1.000
_cell.length_c   1.000
_cell.angle_alpha   90.00
_cell.angle_beta   90.00
_cell.angle_gamma   90.00
#
_symmetry.space_group_name_H-M   'P 1'
#
loop_
_entity.id
_entity.type
_entity.pdbx_description
1 polymer ?
#
loop_
_entity_poly.entity_id
_entity_poly.type
_entity_poly.pdbx_seq_one_letter_code
_entity_poly.pdbx_strand_id
1 'polypeptide(L)' 'MVDTEKLVICGQELTRAFDFLDRANDCVWPSAPQLATKRGLLDAARLAVDAAKQALPH' A
#
# COMPACT_ATOMS: atom_id res chain seq x y z
N MET A 1 5.55 26.02 0.82
CA MET A 1 5.08 25.47 2.11
C MET A 1 4.51 24.11 1.81
N VAL A 2 5.06 23.04 2.40
CA VAL A 2 4.42 21.73 2.32
C VAL A 2 3.16 21.82 3.16
N ASP A 3 2.03 21.52 2.52
CA ASP A 3 0.72 21.58 3.13
C ASP A 3 0.61 20.43 4.15
N THR A 4 0.47 20.76 5.44
CA THR A 4 0.41 19.78 6.54
C THR A 4 -0.67 18.73 6.30
N GLU A 5 -1.79 19.12 5.68
CA GLU A 5 -2.88 18.20 5.33
C GLU A 5 -2.43 17.16 4.30
N LYS A 6 -1.67 17.57 3.28
CA LYS A 6 -1.10 16.68 2.26
C LYS A 6 -0.09 15.70 2.84
N LEU A 7 0.72 16.15 3.80
CA LEU A 7 1.64 15.30 4.56
C LEU A 7 0.90 14.22 5.36
N VAL A 8 -0.21 14.59 6.02
CA VAL A 8 -1.04 13.64 6.77
C VAL A 8 -1.67 12.61 5.84
N ILE A 9 -2.25 13.03 4.71
CA ILE A 9 -2.83 12.12 3.71
C ILE A 9 -1.77 11.16 3.17
N CYS A 10 -0.58 11.67 2.83
CA CYS A 10 0.53 10.84 2.37
C CYS A 10 0.91 9.78 3.42
N GLY A 11 1.04 10.16 4.69
CA GLY A 11 1.34 9.24 5.78
C GLY A 11 0.27 8.15 5.97
N GLN A 12 -1.01 8.49 5.81
CA GLN A 12 -2.12 7.54 5.88
C GLN A 12 -2.07 6.51 4.75
N GLU A 13 -1.85 6.96 3.52
CA GLU A 13 -1.76 6.06 2.36
C GLU A 13 -0.50 5.17 2.42
N LEU A 14 0.62 5.69 2.94
CA LEU A 14 1.80 4.87 3.21
C LEU A 14 1.53 3.81 4.28
N THR A 15 0.85 4.17 5.38
CA THR A 15 0.46 3.21 6.43
C THR A 15 -0.39 2.09 5.85
N ARG A 16 -1.40 2.44 5.05
CA ARG A 16 -2.25 1.47 4.35
C ARG A 16 -1.45 0.57 3.40
N ALA A 17 -0.46 1.12 2.70
CA ALA A 17 0.42 0.31 1.85
C ALA A 17 1.20 -0.73 2.65
N PHE A 18 1.76 -0.35 3.81
CA PHE A 18 2.46 -1.28 4.70
C PHE A 18 1.53 -2.37 5.24
N ASP A 19 0.30 -2.04 5.64
CA ASP A 19 -0.68 -3.04 6.08
C ASP A 19 -0.94 -4.12 5.01
N PHE A 20 -1.02 -3.72 3.74
CA PHE A 20 -1.18 -4.67 2.64
C PHE A 20 0.06 -5.53 2.41
N LEU A 21 1.26 -4.96 2.58
CA LEU A 21 2.53 -5.69 2.48
C LEU A 21 2.69 -6.71 3.61
N ASP A 22 2.33 -6.36 4.84
CA ASP A 22 2.38 -7.28 5.98
C ASP A 22 1.43 -8.46 5.77
N ARG A 23 0.18 -8.18 5.37
CA ARG A 23 -0.79 -9.24 5.02
C ARG A 23 -0.32 -10.11 3.85
N ALA A 24 0.35 -9.51 2.86
CA ALA A 24 0.94 -10.26 1.76
C ALA A 24 2.10 -11.14 2.25
N ASN A 25 2.89 -10.67 3.21
CA ASN A 25 3.97 -11.44 3.82
C ASN A 25 3.43 -12.66 4.57
N ASP A 26 2.33 -12.49 5.32
CA ASP A 26 1.64 -13.56 6.05
C ASP A 26 1.03 -14.64 5.15
N CYS A 27 0.87 -14.37 3.85
CA CYS A 27 0.55 -15.41 2.87
C CYS A 27 1.76 -16.33 2.66
N VAL A 28 1.86 -17.37 3.49
CA VAL A 28 2.82 -18.48 3.40
C VAL A 28 2.25 -19.57 2.49
N TRP A 29 3.04 -19.95 1.48
CA TRP A 29 2.57 -20.58 0.25
C TRP A 29 2.54 -22.11 0.27
N PRO A 30 1.40 -22.72 -0.13
CA PRO A 30 1.52 -23.82 -1.11
C PRO A 30 0.48 -23.85 -2.26
N SER A 31 -0.52 -22.95 -2.31
CA SER A 31 -1.66 -23.09 -3.25
C SER A 31 -1.90 -21.92 -4.21
N ALA A 32 -2.57 -22.19 -5.34
CA ALA A 32 -2.92 -21.18 -6.35
C ALA A 32 -3.89 -20.07 -5.88
N PRO A 33 -4.89 -20.34 -5.02
CA PRO A 33 -5.73 -19.27 -4.45
C PRO A 33 -4.92 -18.28 -3.61
N GLN A 34 -3.96 -18.77 -2.82
CA GLN A 34 -3.05 -17.90 -2.06
C GLN A 34 -2.17 -17.06 -3.02
N LEU A 35 -1.96 -17.51 -4.27
CA LEU A 35 -1.22 -16.73 -5.29
C LEU A 35 -2.00 -15.54 -5.75
N ALA A 36 -3.25 -15.78 -6.08
CA ALA A 36 -4.17 -14.71 -6.43
C ALA A 36 -4.32 -13.72 -5.27
N THR A 37 -4.47 -14.20 -4.03
CA THR A 37 -4.61 -13.32 -2.85
C THR A 37 -3.36 -12.48 -2.61
N LYS A 38 -2.16 -13.09 -2.57
CA LYS A 38 -0.92 -12.32 -2.37
C LYS A 38 -0.72 -11.30 -3.47
N ARG A 39 -1.03 -11.66 -4.72
CA ARG A 39 -0.95 -10.71 -5.84
C ARG A 39 -1.88 -9.52 -5.67
N GLY A 40 -3.14 -9.76 -5.31
CA GLY A 40 -4.11 -8.70 -5.06
C GLY A 40 -3.70 -7.77 -3.92
N LEU A 41 -3.09 -8.30 -2.85
CA LEU A 41 -2.55 -7.50 -1.75
C LEU A 41 -1.38 -6.62 -2.20
N LEU A 42 -0.46 -7.15 -3.01
CA LEU A 42 0.67 -6.39 -3.57
C LEU A 42 0.20 -5.29 -4.53
N ASP A 43 -0.82 -5.59 -5.35
CA ASP A 43 -1.41 -4.60 -6.26
C ASP A 43 -2.11 -3.48 -5.46
N ALA A 44 -2.80 -3.81 -4.37
CA ALA A 44 -3.41 -2.83 -3.46
C ALA A 44 -2.36 -1.96 -2.74
N ALA A 45 -1.25 -2.56 -2.27
CA ALA A 45 -0.14 -1.81 -1.68
C ALA A 45 0.44 -0.79 -2.67
N ARG A 46 0.61 -1.18 -3.93
CA ARG A 46 1.11 -0.29 -4.98
C ARG A 46 0.16 0.88 -5.24
N LEU A 47 -1.15 0.65 -5.31
CA LEU A 47 -2.13 1.72 -5.48
C LEU A 47 -2.08 2.74 -4.33
N ALA A 48 -1.92 2.28 -3.09
CA ALA A 48 -1.79 3.15 -1.93
C ALA A 48 -0.50 3.99 -1.99
N VAL A 49 0.63 3.39 -2.39
CA VAL A 49 1.88 4.14 -2.63
C VAL A 49 1.72 5.19 -3.72
N ASP A 50 1.03 4.88 -4.81
CA ASP A 50 0.80 5.84 -5.88
C ASP A 50 -0.12 6.99 -5.45
N ALA A 51 -1.13 6.71 -4.62
CA ALA A 51 -1.96 7.74 -3.98
C ALA A 51 -1.12 8.63 -3.04
N ALA A 52 -0.22 8.05 -2.23
CA ALA A 52 0.68 8.80 -1.36
C ALA A 52 1.60 9.75 -2.15
N LYS A 53 2.14 9.29 -3.28
CA LYS A 53 2.96 10.13 -4.19
C LYS A 53 2.15 11.29 -4.77
N GLN A 54 0.89 11.05 -5.16
CA GLN A 54 0.03 12.11 -5.70
C GLN A 54 -0.34 13.17 -4.65
N ALA A 55 -0.38 12.79 -3.37
CA ALA A 55 -0.66 13.73 -2.29
C ALA A 55 0.46 14.77 -2.10
N LEU A 56 1.72 14.43 -2.39
CA LEU A 56 2.85 15.36 -2.26
C LEU A 56 3.23 15.95 -3.64
N PRO A 57 3.09 17.26 -3.86
CA PRO A 57 3.64 17.89 -5.07
C PRO A 57 5.17 17.77 -5.06
N HIS A 58 5.76 17.43 -6.21
CA HIS A 58 7.20 17.46 -6.45
C HIS A 58 7.79 18.86 -6.32
#